data_AF-A0A358I0L1-F1
#
_entry.id   AF-A0A358I0L1-F1
#
_cell.length_a   1.000
_cell.length_b   1.000
_cell.length_c   1.000
_cell.angle_alpha   90.00
_cell.angle_beta   90.00
_cell.angle_gamma   90.00
#
_symmetry.space_group_name_H-M   'P 1'
#
loop_
_entity.id
_entity.type
_entity.pdbx_description
1 polymer ?
#
loop_
_entity_poly.entity_id
_entity_poly.type
_entity_poly.pdbx_seq_one_letter_code
_entity_poly.pdbx_strand_id
1 'polypeptide(L)'
;MAFGKPKKEKVAKTLGANIEDTLNAIKTKFGDDAIMKLGEKPRVDINAISTGSIGLDSALGVGGLPRGRIIEVFGPESSGKTTLTLHVIAEAQKKGGICAFIDAEHAMDPEYSKKIGVKIDEL
;
A
#
# COMPACT_ATOMS: atom_id res chain seq x y z
N MET A 1 45.40 -18.69 -56.46
CA MET A 1 45.00 -19.47 -55.27
C MET A 1 44.14 -18.58 -54.40
N ALA A 2 42.82 -18.81 -54.38
CA ALA A 2 41.84 -17.96 -53.69
C ALA A 2 41.50 -18.58 -52.32
N PHE A 3 41.81 -17.87 -51.24
CA PHE A 3 41.36 -18.21 -49.88
C PHE A 3 39.93 -17.72 -49.70
N GLY A 4 38.96 -18.63 -49.80
CA GLY A 4 37.56 -18.36 -49.49
C GLY A 4 37.38 -18.15 -47.97
N LYS A 5 36.89 -16.98 -47.57
CA LYS A 5 36.51 -16.70 -46.17
C LYS A 5 35.33 -17.60 -45.76
N PRO A 6 35.28 -18.08 -44.51
CA PRO A 6 34.18 -18.92 -44.04
C PRO A 6 32.88 -18.10 -43.97
N LYS A 7 31.78 -18.68 -44.47
CA LYS A 7 30.43 -18.13 -44.34
C LYS A 7 30.07 -18.05 -42.85
N LYS A 8 29.74 -16.85 -42.35
CA LYS A 8 29.05 -16.69 -41.07
C LYS A 8 27.66 -17.32 -41.19
N GLU A 9 27.44 -18.44 -40.50
CA GLU A 9 26.10 -18.95 -40.24
C GLU A 9 25.27 -17.87 -39.55
N LYS A 10 24.14 -17.49 -40.16
CA LYS A 10 23.10 -16.75 -39.47
C LYS A 10 22.45 -17.72 -38.49
N VAL A 11 22.74 -17.57 -37.21
CA VAL A 11 21.98 -18.25 -36.15
C VAL A 11 20.51 -17.90 -36.36
N ALA A 12 19.70 -18.93 -36.62
CA ALA A 12 18.27 -18.81 -36.80
C ALA A 12 17.66 -18.14 -35.55
N LYS A 13 16.96 -17.02 -35.76
CA LYS A 13 16.18 -16.32 -34.74
C LYS A 13 15.10 -17.28 -34.26
N THR A 14 15.38 -17.96 -33.16
CA THR A 14 14.54 -19.01 -32.60
C THR A 14 13.23 -18.37 -32.12
N LEU A 15 12.11 -19.02 -32.43
CA LEU A 15 10.76 -18.63 -32.04
C LEU A 15 10.69 -18.24 -30.55
N GLY A 16 10.37 -17.00 -30.28
CA GLY A 16 9.97 -16.51 -28.96
C GLY A 16 8.96 -15.41 -29.17
N ALA A 17 7.75 -15.58 -28.67
CA ALA A 17 6.63 -14.65 -28.81
C ALA A 17 7.07 -13.20 -28.54
N ASN A 18 6.58 -12.26 -29.35
CA ASN A 18 6.79 -10.83 -29.10
C ASN A 18 6.32 -10.50 -27.67
N ILE A 19 7.21 -9.87 -26.91
CA ILE A 19 6.94 -9.44 -25.54
C ILE A 19 5.76 -8.45 -25.53
N GLU A 20 5.70 -7.51 -26.49
CA GLU A 20 4.56 -6.61 -26.69
C GLU A 20 3.22 -7.36 -26.85
N ASP A 21 3.18 -8.41 -27.68
CA ASP A 21 1.93 -9.16 -27.92
C ASP A 21 1.47 -9.88 -26.64
N THR A 22 2.42 -10.39 -25.86
CA THR A 22 2.15 -11.03 -24.57
C THR A 22 1.66 -10.02 -23.53
N LEU A 23 2.30 -8.85 -23.45
CA LEU A 23 1.87 -7.75 -22.57
C LEU A 23 0.47 -7.26 -22.94
N ASN A 24 0.16 -7.10 -24.23
CA ASN A 24 -1.16 -6.71 -24.70
C ASN A 24 -2.24 -7.77 -24.44
N ALA A 25 -1.89 -9.06 -24.56
CA ALA A 25 -2.80 -10.15 -24.23
C ALA A 25 -3.15 -10.17 -22.74
N ILE A 26 -2.19 -9.88 -21.86
CA ILE A 26 -2.42 -9.77 -20.41
C ILE A 26 -3.31 -8.56 -20.11
N LYS A 27 -3.02 -7.39 -20.68
CA LYS A 27 -3.82 -6.17 -20.48
C LYS A 27 -5.27 -6.34 -20.95
N THR A 28 -5.47 -6.91 -22.14
CA THR A 28 -6.83 -7.17 -22.68
C THR A 28 -7.64 -8.11 -21.79
N LYS A 29 -7.00 -9.11 -21.18
CA LYS A 29 -7.70 -10.12 -20.36
C LYS A 29 -7.95 -9.67 -18.92
N PHE A 30 -7.03 -8.89 -18.33
CA PHE A 30 -7.01 -8.63 -16.88
C PHE A 30 -7.03 -7.14 -16.52
N GLY A 31 -7.07 -6.24 -17.50
CA GLY A 31 -7.02 -4.79 -17.33
C GLY A 31 -5.63 -4.20 -17.52
N ASP A 32 -5.56 -2.91 -17.85
CA ASP A 32 -4.31 -2.21 -18.15
C ASP A 32 -3.32 -2.20 -16.98
N ASP A 33 -3.82 -2.29 -15.74
CA ASP A 33 -3.02 -2.33 -14.53
C ASP A 33 -2.46 -3.71 -14.17
N ALA A 34 -2.84 -4.76 -14.91
CA ALA A 34 -2.43 -6.13 -14.62
C ALA A 34 -0.94 -6.39 -14.85
N ILE A 35 -0.30 -5.63 -15.76
CA ILE A 35 1.14 -5.70 -16.00
C ILE A 35 1.67 -4.37 -16.54
N MET A 36 2.71 -3.85 -15.88
CA MET A 36 3.33 -2.58 -16.23
C MET A 36 4.82 -2.61 -15.87
N LYS A 37 5.62 -1.81 -16.58
CA LYS A 37 7.03 -1.65 -16.24
C LYS A 37 7.14 -0.89 -14.92
N LEU A 38 8.11 -1.28 -14.08
CA LEU A 38 8.29 -0.69 -12.74
C LEU A 38 8.47 0.84 -12.77
N GLY A 39 9.09 1.38 -13.84
CA GLY A 39 9.28 2.82 -14.03
C GLY A 39 8.10 3.57 -14.67
N GLU A 40 7.08 2.85 -15.16
CA GLU A 40 5.86 3.44 -15.75
C GLU A 40 4.75 3.65 -14.71
N LYS A 41 4.99 3.30 -13.44
CA LYS A 41 3.99 3.47 -12.39
C LYS A 41 3.70 4.97 -12.22
N PRO A 42 2.44 5.42 -12.41
CA PRO A 42 2.06 6.78 -12.02
C PRO A 42 2.48 7.01 -10.57
N ARG A 43 2.89 8.23 -10.21
CA ARG A 43 2.97 8.61 -8.79
C ARG A 43 1.56 8.51 -8.23
N VAL A 44 1.20 7.34 -7.72
CA VAL A 44 -0.10 7.12 -7.10
C VAL A 44 -0.08 7.95 -5.84
N ASP A 45 -0.94 8.96 -5.78
CA ASP A 45 -1.14 9.73 -4.57
C ASP A 45 -1.64 8.76 -3.50
N ILE A 46 -0.80 8.52 -2.49
CA ILE A 46 -1.09 7.52 -1.47
C ILE A 46 -2.08 8.16 -0.51
N ASN A 47 -3.36 7.81 -0.66
CA ASN A 47 -4.37 8.19 0.31
C ASN A 47 -3.97 7.70 1.71
N ALA A 48 -3.86 8.62 2.67
CA ALA A 48 -3.45 8.32 4.04
C ALA A 48 -4.45 8.87 5.07
N ILE A 49 -4.52 8.19 6.21
CA ILE A 49 -5.26 8.61 7.41
C ILE A 49 -4.25 9.15 8.42
N SER A 50 -4.46 10.38 8.91
CA SER A 50 -3.56 10.97 9.92
C SER A 50 -3.50 10.09 11.17
N THR A 51 -2.34 10.03 11.79
CA THR A 51 -2.15 9.37 13.08
C THR A 51 -2.67 10.20 14.26
N GLY A 52 -3.10 11.45 14.01
CA GLY A 52 -3.39 12.44 15.04
C GLY A 52 -2.14 13.12 15.61
N SER A 53 -0.93 12.70 15.19
CA SER A 53 0.35 13.29 15.55
C SER A 53 1.05 13.85 14.33
N ILE A 54 1.19 15.17 14.27
CA ILE A 54 1.86 15.88 13.17
C ILE A 54 3.30 15.38 12.98
N GLY A 55 4.00 15.10 14.08
CA GLY A 55 5.38 14.60 14.04
C GLY A 55 5.47 13.20 13.40
N LEU A 56 4.54 12.31 13.74
CA LEU A 56 4.51 10.96 13.19
C LEU A 56 4.06 10.96 11.72
N ASP A 57 3.06 11.76 11.36
CA ASP A 57 2.59 11.88 9.97
C ASP A 57 3.70 12.39 9.05
N SER A 58 4.48 13.35 9.54
CA SER A 58 5.67 13.86 8.85
C SER A 58 6.75 12.79 8.72
N ALA A 59 7.05 12.06 9.81
CA ALA A 59 8.04 10.98 9.80
C ALA A 59 7.68 9.83 8.85
N LEU A 60 6.38 9.55 8.66
CA LEU A 60 5.89 8.55 7.70
C LEU A 60 6.02 9.01 6.24
N GLY A 61 6.23 10.31 5.97
CA GLY A 61 6.49 10.87 4.64
C GLY A 61 5.29 10.90 3.68
N VAL A 62 4.19 10.23 4.03
CA VAL A 62 2.94 10.16 3.25
C VAL A 62 1.77 10.83 3.96
N GLY A 63 2.02 11.51 5.09
CA GLY A 63 0.99 12.25 5.83
C GLY A 63 0.09 11.39 6.72
N GLY A 64 0.51 10.17 7.06
CA GLY A 64 -0.21 9.26 7.95
C GLY A 64 -0.12 7.80 7.55
N LEU A 65 -1.08 6.98 8.00
CA LEU A 65 -1.17 5.57 7.67
C LEU A 65 -1.78 5.37 6.25
N PRO A 66 -1.08 4.67 5.34
CA PRO A 66 -1.56 4.48 3.97
C PRO A 66 -2.78 3.55 3.91
N ARG A 67 -3.81 3.96 3.17
CA ARG A 67 -5.02 3.14 2.95
C ARG A 67 -4.71 1.91 2.09
N GLY A 68 -5.44 0.82 2.32
CA GLY A 68 -5.27 -0.44 1.59
C GLY A 68 -3.98 -1.18 1.93
N ARG A 69 -3.39 -0.89 3.09
CA ARG A 69 -2.18 -1.53 3.62
C ARG A 69 -2.42 -2.01 5.03
N ILE A 70 -1.70 -3.06 5.42
CA ILE A 70 -1.63 -3.53 6.80
C ILE A 70 -0.53 -2.73 7.50
N ILE A 71 -0.83 -2.24 8.70
CA ILE A 71 0.10 -1.50 9.55
C ILE A 71 0.23 -2.25 10.87
N GLU A 72 1.46 -2.41 11.34
CA GLU A 72 1.76 -3.01 12.63
C GLU A 72 2.32 -1.93 13.57
N VAL A 73 1.71 -1.80 14.74
CA VAL A 73 2.18 -0.94 15.83
C VAL A 73 2.56 -1.84 17.01
N PHE A 74 3.85 -1.96 17.29
CA PHE A 74 4.37 -2.79 18.36
C PHE A 74 5.18 -1.98 19.38
N GLY A 75 5.36 -2.54 20.57
CA GLY A 75 6.07 -1.88 21.66
C GLY A 75 5.67 -2.41 23.05
N PRO A 76 6.38 -1.99 24.11
CA PRO A 76 6.11 -2.41 25.48
C PRO A 76 4.67 -2.14 25.93
N GLU A 77 4.22 -2.83 26.98
CA GLU A 77 2.99 -2.46 27.67
C GLU A 77 3.04 -0.99 28.11
N SER A 78 1.91 -0.30 28.05
CA SER A 78 1.82 1.14 28.37
C SER A 78 2.62 2.09 27.47
N SER A 79 3.18 1.63 26.34
CA SER A 79 3.87 2.50 25.38
C SER A 79 2.95 3.38 24.52
N GLY A 80 1.63 3.31 24.74
CA GLY A 80 0.64 4.11 24.00
C GLY A 80 0.13 3.49 22.69
N LYS A 81 0.33 2.19 22.43
CA LYS A 81 -0.14 1.51 21.21
C LYS A 81 -1.64 1.71 20.98
N THR A 82 -2.46 1.35 21.98
CA THR A 82 -3.92 1.49 21.92
C THR A 82 -4.34 2.96 21.80
N THR A 83 -3.67 3.86 22.52
CA THR A 83 -3.89 5.31 22.40
C THR A 83 -3.66 5.80 20.98
N LEU A 84 -2.55 5.41 20.33
CA LEU A 84 -2.26 5.76 18.94
C LEU A 84 -3.34 5.22 18.00
N THR A 85 -3.75 3.97 18.16
CA THR A 85 -4.83 3.36 17.37
C THR A 85 -6.14 4.13 17.51
N LEU A 86 -6.51 4.53 18.73
CA LEU A 86 -7.72 5.32 18.98
C LEU A 86 -7.63 6.71 18.32
N HIS A 87 -6.46 7.35 18.30
CA HIS A 87 -6.27 8.62 17.58
C HIS A 87 -6.44 8.45 16.06
N VAL A 88 -5.88 7.39 15.47
CA VAL A 88 -6.08 7.06 14.05
C VAL A 88 -7.56 6.85 13.73
N ILE A 89 -8.29 6.15 14.61
CA ILE A 89 -9.73 5.93 14.47
C ILE A 89 -10.49 7.26 14.52
N ALA A 90 -10.18 8.12 15.49
CA ALA A 90 -10.79 9.44 15.60
C ALA A 90 -10.55 10.27 14.31
N GLU A 91 -9.32 10.26 13.77
CA GLU A 91 -9.00 10.93 12.51
C GLU A 91 -9.73 10.34 11.30
N ALA A 92 -9.89 9.01 11.25
CA ALA A 92 -10.68 8.34 10.21
C ALA A 92 -12.17 8.74 10.29
N GLN A 93 -12.76 8.70 11.49
CA GLN A 93 -14.15 9.08 11.73
C GLN A 93 -14.42 10.57 11.43
N LYS A 94 -13.47 11.47 11.73
CA LYS A 94 -13.57 12.90 11.37
C LYS A 94 -13.68 13.12 9.86
N LYS A 95 -13.06 12.25 9.06
CA LYS A 95 -13.17 12.26 7.59
C LYS A 95 -14.40 11.52 7.06
N GLY A 96 -15.32 11.11 7.93
CA GLY A 96 -16.52 10.35 7.59
C GLY A 96 -16.26 8.86 7.32
N GLY A 97 -15.09 8.34 7.71
CA GLY A 97 -14.77 6.92 7.58
C GLY A 97 -15.45 6.08 8.67
N ILE A 98 -15.86 4.87 8.31
CA ILE A 98 -16.36 3.86 9.26
C ILE A 98 -15.16 3.07 9.77
N CYS A 99 -15.10 2.85 11.08
CA CYS A 99 -14.05 2.09 11.75
C CYS A 99 -14.66 0.86 12.41
N ALA A 100 -13.83 -0.14 12.67
CA ALA A 100 -14.16 -1.28 13.50
C ALA A 100 -12.99 -1.52 14.45
N PHE A 101 -13.28 -1.79 15.72
CA PHE A 101 -12.26 -2.11 16.72
C PHE A 101 -12.44 -3.55 17.22
N ILE A 102 -11.42 -4.38 17.03
CA ILE A 102 -11.42 -5.77 17.50
C ILE A 102 -10.61 -5.84 18.79
N ASP A 103 -11.29 -5.81 19.93
CA ASP A 103 -10.66 -5.89 21.24
C ASP A 103 -10.47 -7.35 21.68
N ALA A 104 -9.28 -7.89 21.45
CA ALA A 104 -8.91 -9.21 21.93
C ALA A 104 -8.47 -9.24 23.41
N GLU A 105 -8.13 -8.08 23.98
CA GLU A 105 -7.61 -7.95 25.35
C GLU A 105 -8.70 -7.60 26.37
N HIS A 106 -9.92 -7.29 25.91
CA HIS A 106 -11.04 -6.79 26.72
C HIS A 106 -10.64 -5.60 27.62
N ALA A 107 -9.74 -4.75 27.11
CA ALA A 107 -9.11 -3.66 27.86
C ALA A 107 -9.53 -2.27 27.35
N MET A 108 -10.41 -2.19 26.35
CA MET A 108 -10.89 -0.92 25.83
C MET A 108 -11.73 -0.16 26.87
N ASP A 109 -11.35 1.09 27.15
CA ASP A 109 -12.10 2.03 27.98
C ASP A 109 -12.91 3.00 27.10
N PRO A 110 -14.25 2.87 27.05
CA PRO A 110 -15.11 3.74 26.24
C PRO A 110 -15.05 5.22 26.64
N GLU A 111 -14.83 5.52 27.92
CA GLU A 111 -14.76 6.90 28.40
C GLU A 111 -13.46 7.57 27.92
N TYR A 112 -12.35 6.85 28.01
CA TYR A 112 -11.06 7.31 27.48
C TYR A 112 -11.11 7.50 25.96
N SER A 113 -11.69 6.54 25.22
CA SER A 113 -11.85 6.63 23.78
C SER A 113 -12.70 7.86 23.36
N LYS A 114 -13.78 8.18 24.09
CA LYS A 114 -14.56 9.42 23.87
C LYS A 114 -13.70 10.67 24.05
N LYS A 115 -12.86 10.72 25.08
CA LYS A 115 -11.96 11.86 25.34
C LYS A 115 -10.93 12.07 24.23
N ILE A 116 -10.49 11.00 23.57
CA ILE A 116 -9.61 11.06 22.38
C ILE A 116 -10.35 11.61 21.15
N GLY A 117 -11.69 11.59 21.14
CA GLY A 117 -12.53 12.07 20.05
C GLY A 117 -13.09 10.94 19.17
N VAL A 118 -13.06 9.70 19.65
CA VAL A 118 -13.71 8.56 19.00
C VAL A 118 -15.23 8.66 19.21
N LYS A 119 -15.99 8.50 18.14
CA LYS A 119 -17.44 8.34 18.17
C LYS A 119 -17.76 6.87 18.47
N ILE A 120 -17.97 6.57 19.75
CA ILE A 120 -18.17 5.19 20.24
C ILE A 120 -19.45 4.56 19.70
N ASP A 121 -20.52 5.34 19.55
CA ASP A 121 -21.79 4.81 19.05
C ASP A 121 -21.71 4.41 17.56
N GLU A 122 -20.61 4.75 16.88
CA GLU A 122 -20.31 4.49 15.47
C GLU A 122 -19.00 3.66 15.30
N LEU A 123 -18.51 2.97 16.35
CA LEU A 123 -17.25 2.19 16.35
C LEU A 123 -17.46 0.67 16.50
#